data_AF-A0A962VUX7-F1
#
_entry.id   AF-A0A962VUX7-F1
#
_cell.length_a   1.000
_cell.length_b   1.000
_cell.length_c   1.000
_cell.angle_alpha   90.00
_cell.angle_beta   90.00
_cell.angle_gamma   90.00
#
_symmetry.space_group_name_H-M   'P 1'
#
loop_
_entity.id
_entity.type
_entity.pdbx_description
1 polymer ?
#
loop_
_entity_poly.entity_id
_entity_poly.type
_entity_poly.pdbx_seq_one_letter_code
_entity_poly.pdbx_strand_id
1 'polypeptide(L)'
;MNNAERMHEAYKKQCRTTLIAFVVITLMTHIFPMYFLFPELNKATIFGFPADYWLTIVIGWLVLIPVYWIYIQVSEKVDQEINDSSSGQADSAPGGQP
;
A
#
# COMPACT_ATOMS: atom_id res chain seq x y z
N MET A 1 -22.84 -17.38 -2.02
CA MET A 1 -21.46 -17.28 -2.54
C MET A 1 -20.67 -18.42 -1.93
N ASN A 2 -20.09 -19.30 -2.75
CA ASN A 2 -19.33 -20.44 -2.23
C ASN A 2 -17.92 -20.01 -1.76
N ASN A 3 -17.20 -20.87 -1.03
CA ASN A 3 -15.87 -20.53 -0.49
C ASN A 3 -14.82 -20.19 -1.56
N ALA A 4 -14.84 -20.85 -2.72
CA ALA A 4 -13.95 -20.55 -3.84
C ALA A 4 -14.24 -19.18 -4.48
N GLU A 5 -15.51 -18.77 -4.56
CA GLU A 5 -15.89 -17.43 -5.02
C GLU A 5 -15.40 -16.36 -4.02
N ARG A 6 -15.53 -16.61 -2.71
CA ARG A 6 -15.00 -15.72 -1.65
C ARG A 6 -13.48 -15.59 -1.71
N MET A 7 -12.76 -16.70 -1.92
CA MET A 7 -11.31 -16.71 -2.12
C MET A 7 -10.91 -15.86 -3.32
N HIS A 8 -11.55 -16.07 -4.47
CA HIS A 8 -11.23 -15.33 -5.69
C HIS A 8 -11.37 -13.81 -5.50
N GLU A 9 -12.46 -13.37 -4.86
CA GLU A 9 -12.69 -11.95 -4.57
C GLU A 9 -11.67 -11.39 -3.56
N ALA A 10 -11.28 -12.15 -2.53
CA ALA A 10 -10.26 -11.73 -1.57
C ALA A 10 -8.89 -11.54 -2.23
N TYR A 11 -8.45 -12.48 -3.07
CA TYR A 11 -7.21 -12.34 -3.85
C TYR A 11 -7.24 -11.14 -4.80
N LYS A 12 -8.37 -10.94 -5.50
CA LYS A 12 -8.55 -9.79 -6.39
C LYS A 12 -8.49 -8.47 -5.62
N LYS A 13 -9.05 -8.43 -4.41
CA LYS A 13 -8.98 -7.28 -3.51
C LYS A 13 -7.55 -7.00 -3.05
N GLN A 14 -6.77 -8.02 -2.69
CA GLN A 14 -5.35 -7.88 -2.35
C GLN A 14 -4.56 -7.27 -3.52
N CYS A 15 -4.69 -7.86 -4.71
CA CYS A 15 -4.00 -7.38 -5.91
C CYS A 15 -4.36 -5.92 -6.25
N ARG A 16 -5.65 -5.56 -6.14
CA ARG A 16 -6.10 -4.17 -6.34
C ARG A 16 -5.50 -3.21 -5.32
N THR A 17 -5.48 -3.59 -4.05
CA THR A 17 -4.89 -2.77 -2.97
C THR A 17 -3.39 -2.56 -3.20
N THR A 18 -2.65 -3.63 -3.54
CA THR A 18 -1.23 -3.54 -3.86
C THR A 18 -0.96 -2.68 -5.09
N LEU A 19 -1.77 -2.80 -6.14
CA LEU A 19 -1.63 -1.97 -7.34
C LEU A 19 -1.87 -0.49 -7.03
N ILE A 20 -2.89 -0.16 -6.23
CA ILE A 20 -3.16 1.21 -5.80
C ILE A 20 -1.98 1.75 -4.99
N ALA A 21 -1.47 0.99 -4.01
CA ALA A 21 -0.32 1.39 -3.22
C ALA A 21 0.92 1.65 -4.09
N PHE A 22 1.19 0.76 -5.04
CA PHE A 22 2.28 0.91 -6.00
C PHE A 22 2.16 2.20 -6.82
N VAL A 23 0.96 2.52 -7.34
CA VAL A 23 0.72 3.75 -8.09
C VAL A 23 0.93 4.99 -7.20
N VAL A 24 0.40 4.99 -5.98
CA VAL A 24 0.56 6.10 -5.02
C VAL A 24 2.03 6.35 -4.71
N ILE A 25 2.78 5.29 -4.39
CA ILE A 25 4.21 5.38 -4.08
C ILE A 25 4.98 5.89 -5.30
N THR A 26 4.69 5.37 -6.49
CA THR A 26 5.34 5.79 -7.75
C THR A 26 5.14 7.28 -8.02
N LEU A 27 3.92 7.79 -7.84
CA LEU A 27 3.60 9.21 -8.01
C LEU A 27 4.33 10.07 -6.97
N MET A 28 4.41 9.61 -5.72
CA MET A 28 5.16 10.29 -4.67
C MET A 28 6.68 10.32 -4.92
N THR A 29 7.26 9.24 -5.45
CA THR A 29 8.69 9.22 -5.79
C THR A 29 9.01 10.24 -6.88
N HIS A 30 8.06 10.50 -7.78
CA HIS A 30 8.20 11.48 -8.85
C HIS A 30 7.55 12.82 -8.47
N ILE A 31 7.69 13.29 -7.22
CA ILE A 31 7.18 14.60 -6.78
C ILE A 31 8.02 15.78 -7.31
N PHE A 32 9.17 15.51 -7.91
CA PHE A 32 10.07 16.50 -8.51
C PHE A 32 9.38 17.54 -9.43
N PRO A 33 8.40 17.17 -10.30
CA PRO A 33 7.67 18.12 -11.13
C PRO A 33 6.95 19.23 -10.34
N MET A 34 6.62 18.99 -9.07
CA MET A 34 5.99 20.00 -8.21
C MET A 34 6.90 21.23 -8.02
N TYR A 35 8.22 21.05 -8.01
CA TYR A 35 9.18 22.16 -7.82
C TYR A 35 9.31 23.09 -9.03
N PHE A 36 8.80 22.70 -10.21
CA PHE A 36 8.63 23.64 -11.33
C PHE A 36 7.46 24.61 -11.09
N LEU A 37 6.45 24.20 -10.33
CA LEU A 37 5.29 25.05 -10.02
C LEU A 37 5.58 26.03 -8.89
N PHE A 38 6.59 25.76 -8.06
CA PHE A 38 6.98 26.61 -6.93
C PHE A 38 8.48 26.93 -6.93
N PRO A 39 8.95 27.74 -7.90
CA PRO A 39 10.38 28.00 -8.11
C PRO A 39 11.07 28.75 -6.96
N GLU A 40 10.31 29.43 -6.10
CA GLU A 40 10.87 30.13 -4.92
C GLU A 40 11.42 29.16 -3.87
N LEU A 41 10.91 27.92 -3.78
CA LEU A 41 11.44 26.90 -2.87
C LEU A 41 12.84 26.42 -3.27
N ASN A 42 13.19 26.51 -4.56
CA ASN A 42 14.50 26.10 -5.08
C ASN A 42 15.61 27.12 -4.76
N LYS A 43 15.26 28.32 -4.32
CA LYS A 43 16.22 29.40 -4.00
C LYS A 43 16.68 29.37 -2.55
N ALA A 44 15.98 28.64 -1.69
CA ALA A 44 16.31 28.54 -0.27
C ALA A 44 17.34 27.43 -0.04
N THR A 45 18.28 27.67 0.87
CA THR A 45 19.26 26.68 1.31
C THR A 45 19.17 26.50 2.81
N ILE A 46 19.14 25.25 3.26
CA ILE A 46 19.17 24.86 4.67
C ILE A 46 20.51 24.12 4.91
N PHE A 47 21.33 24.63 5.82
CA PHE A 47 22.68 24.12 6.10
C PHE A 47 23.60 24.03 4.86
N GLY A 48 23.46 24.96 3.91
CA GLY A 48 24.23 24.96 2.67
C GLY A 48 23.77 23.94 1.62
N PHE A 49 22.70 23.20 1.90
CA PHE A 49 22.06 22.29 0.95
C PHE A 49 20.71 22.85 0.48
N PRO A 50 20.29 22.62 -0.78
CA PRO A 50 19.02 23.13 -1.27
C PRO A 50 17.82 22.65 -0.43
N ALA A 51 16.92 23.58 -0.11
CA ALA A 51 15.81 23.35 0.81
C ALA A 51 14.69 22.47 0.21
N ASP A 52 14.53 22.50 -1.10
CA ASP A 52 13.61 21.66 -1.89
C ASP A 52 13.89 20.17 -1.72
N TYR A 53 15.15 19.75 -1.67
CA TYR A 53 15.50 18.35 -1.39
C TYR A 53 15.14 17.94 0.04
N TRP A 54 15.45 18.79 1.02
CA TRP A 54 15.08 18.55 2.42
C TRP A 54 13.57 18.41 2.56
N LEU A 55 12.83 19.32 1.95
CA LEU A 55 11.38 19.31 1.95
C LEU A 55 10.82 18.03 1.31
N THR A 56 11.38 17.62 0.17
CA THR A 56 11.00 16.37 -0.51
C THR A 56 11.17 15.16 0.40
N ILE A 57 12.31 15.05 1.07
CA ILE A 57 12.64 13.91 1.94
C ILE A 57 11.69 13.88 3.14
N VAL A 58 11.55 15.01 3.83
CA VAL A 58 10.76 15.10 5.06
C VAL A 58 9.26 14.92 4.77
N ILE A 59 8.72 15.62 3.77
CA ILE A 59 7.32 15.43 3.34
C ILE A 59 7.13 13.99 2.84
N GLY A 60 8.09 13.46 2.08
CA GLY A 60 8.08 12.09 1.62
C GLY A 60 7.90 11.10 2.76
N TRP A 61 8.67 11.22 3.84
CA TRP A 61 8.51 10.36 5.02
C TRP A 61 7.18 10.57 5.73
N LEU A 62 6.79 11.82 5.98
CA LEU A 62 5.54 12.13 6.68
C LEU A 62 4.30 11.63 5.95
N VAL A 63 4.35 11.52 4.62
CA VAL A 63 3.25 10.99 3.81
C VAL A 63 3.39 9.49 3.58
N LEU A 64 4.59 8.95 3.34
CA LEU A 64 4.78 7.51 3.11
C LEU A 64 4.47 6.68 4.36
N ILE A 65 4.85 7.14 5.56
CA ILE A 65 4.57 6.43 6.82
C ILE A 65 3.08 6.10 6.99
N PRO A 66 2.13 7.08 6.92
CA PRO A 66 0.71 6.77 7.04
C PRO A 66 0.17 5.97 5.86
N VAL A 67 0.68 6.17 4.64
CA VAL A 67 0.29 5.35 3.47
C VAL A 67 0.62 3.88 3.70
N TYR A 68 1.85 3.57 4.12
CA TYR A 68 2.24 2.19 4.43
C TYR A 68 1.50 1.63 5.64
N TRP A 69 1.24 2.45 6.65
CA TRP A 69 0.43 2.04 7.80
C TRP A 69 -0.97 1.58 7.38
N ILE A 70 -1.65 2.38 6.55
CA ILE A 70 -2.98 2.02 6.00
C ILE A 70 -2.87 0.75 5.14
N TYR A 71 -1.84 0.65 4.30
CA TYR A 71 -1.62 -0.52 3.47
C TYR A 71 -1.47 -1.82 4.28
N ILE A 72 -0.73 -1.76 5.40
CA ILE A 72 -0.54 -2.90 6.30
C ILE A 72 -1.88 -3.32 6.90
N GLN A 73 -2.66 -2.39 7.47
CA GLN A 73 -3.95 -2.73 8.08
C GLN A 73 -4.94 -3.33 7.06
N VAL A 74 -4.97 -2.79 5.83
CA VAL A 74 -5.84 -3.33 4.78
C VAL A 74 -5.35 -4.71 4.33
N SER A 75 -4.05 -4.93 4.19
CA SER A 75 -3.49 -6.23 3.80
C SER A 75 -3.76 -7.30 4.86
N GLU A 76 -3.52 -7.01 6.14
CA GLU A 76 -3.80 -7.96 7.23
C GLU A 76 -5.27 -8.37 7.25
N LYS A 77 -6.19 -7.43 7.04
CA LYS A 77 -7.63 -7.72 6.97
C LYS A 77 -7.98 -8.62 5.79
N VAL A 78 -7.37 -8.40 4.63
CA VAL A 78 -7.59 -9.25 3.45
C VAL A 78 -6.99 -10.64 3.65
N ASP A 79 -5.81 -10.74 4.27
CA ASP A 79 -5.19 -12.03 4.59
C ASP A 79 -6.01 -12.84 5.60
N GLN A 80 -6.64 -12.17 6.58
CA GLN A 80 -7.61 -12.81 7.48
C GLN A 80 -8.85 -13.33 6.73
N GLU A 81 -9.42 -12.54 5.81
CA GLU A 81 -10.54 -12.98 4.96
C GLU A 81 -10.18 -14.24 4.14
N ILE A 82 -8.91 -14.34 3.69
CA ILE A 82 -8.37 -15.52 2.99
C ILE A 82 -8.29 -16.73 3.94
N ASN A 83 -7.71 -16.57 5.12
CA ASN A 83 -7.53 -17.66 6.08
C ASN A 83 -8.86 -18.23 6.61
N ASP A 84 -9.85 -17.37 6.83
CA ASP A 84 -11.16 -17.77 7.35
C ASP A 84 -11.98 -18.58 6.33
N SER A 85 -11.82 -18.31 5.03
CA SER A 85 -12.55 -19.07 4.01
C SER A 85 -11.79 -20.29 3.47
N SER A 86 -10.48 -20.42 3.75
CA SER A 86 -9.70 -21.64 3.48
C SER A 86 -9.90 -22.71 4.56
N SER A 87 -9.95 -22.30 5.83
CA SER A 87 -10.21 -23.19 6.98
C SER A 87 -11.60 -23.86 6.92
N GLY A 88 -12.64 -23.14 6.47
CA GLY A 88 -13.97 -23.72 6.25
C GLY A 88 -14.05 -24.75 5.11
N GLN A 89 -13.03 -24.86 4.25
CA GLN A 89 -12.95 -25.84 3.16
C GLN A 89 -12.28 -27.16 3.60
N ALA A 90 -11.42 -27.11 4.63
CA ALA A 90 -10.79 -28.32 5.19
C ALA A 90 -11.80 -29.21 5.93
N ASP A 91 -12.78 -28.62 6.61
CA ASP A 91 -13.81 -29.35 7.35
C ASP A 91 -14.95 -29.93 6.49
N SER A 92 -14.98 -29.61 5.19
CA SER A 92 -16.01 -30.08 4.25
C SER A 92 -15.51 -31.10 3.22
N ALA A 93 -14.27 -31.58 3.36
CA ALA A 93 -13.77 -32.73 2.61
C ALA A 93 -14.35 -34.04 3.20
N PRO A 94 -15.18 -34.80 2.47
CA PRO A 94 -15.66 -36.09 2.95
C PRO A 94 -14.56 -37.13 2.74
N GLY A 95 -13.91 -37.55 3.82
CA GLY A 95 -13.10 -38.76 3.86
C GLY A 95 -11.66 -38.54 4.26
N GLY A 96 -11.35 -38.90 5.51
CA GLY A 96 -9.98 -38.93 6.01
C GLY A 96 -9.89 -39.34 7.48
N GLN A 97 -10.55 -40.44 7.86
CA GLN A 97 -10.22 -41.18 9.09
C GLN A 97 -8.97 -42.04 8.83
N PRO A 98 -8.12 -42.26 9.84
CA PRO A 98 -8.40 -43.32 10.83
C PRO A 98 -8.79 -42.83 12.21
#